data_AF-A0A924QX18-F1
#
_entry.id   AF-A0A924QX18-F1
#
_cell.length_a   1.000
_cell.length_b   1.000
_cell.length_c   1.000
_cell.angle_alpha   90.00
_cell.angle_beta   90.00
_cell.angle_gamma   90.00
#
_symmetry.space_group_name_H-M   'P 1'
#
loop_
_entity.id
_entity.type
_entity.pdbx_description
1 polymer ?
#
loop_
_entity_poly.entity_id
_entity_poly.type
_entity_poly.pdbx_seq_one_letter_code
_entity_poly.pdbx_strand_id
1 'polypeptide(L)'
;MPAARTSRPLDHVVAVSGSVLVVASLVIIWAARSTVHRPAYVSELGVLGEPTAQWFEMALLLLAGGGSAIAWAARDIRSTAPMIGRWSPAVSLWVGCAFFVLASQVPCSLGCPLPYGSTFTGPDLVHTLAAVVAFAAACTAMLQAAFTTGYGVLARVSLGAAVLVAVIAGAGGLLSVLRFGTDFGTVFELVATTIAIGWLVAFGGVVAWSRRPPARRPELSGATALL
;
A
#
# COMPACT_ATOMS: atom_id res chain seq x y z
N MET A 1 15.80 -4.06 -31.81
CA MET A 1 14.87 -5.21 -31.84
C MET A 1 13.89 -5.06 -30.68
N PRO A 2 12.59 -4.76 -30.89
CA PRO A 2 11.64 -4.72 -29.79
C PRO A 2 11.23 -6.15 -29.44
N ALA A 3 11.65 -6.62 -28.27
CA ALA A 3 11.28 -7.91 -27.71
C ALA A 3 9.76 -8.04 -27.55
N ALA A 4 9.31 -9.28 -27.61
CA ALA A 4 7.94 -9.71 -27.85
C ALA A 4 6.88 -9.11 -26.92
N ARG A 5 5.75 -8.76 -27.53
CA ARG A 5 4.51 -8.21 -26.97
C ARG A 5 3.67 -9.27 -26.21
N THR A 6 4.33 -10.26 -25.59
CA THR A 6 3.72 -11.48 -25.00
C THR A 6 3.42 -11.39 -23.50
N SER A 7 3.82 -10.31 -22.81
CA SER A 7 3.65 -10.17 -21.34
C SER A 7 2.23 -9.81 -20.87
N ARG A 8 1.35 -9.35 -21.77
CA ARG A 8 0.05 -8.74 -21.43
C ARG A 8 -0.96 -9.65 -20.71
N PRO A 9 -1.14 -10.95 -21.07
CA PRO A 9 -2.04 -11.83 -20.33
C PRO A 9 -1.45 -12.20 -18.97
N LEU A 10 -0.14 -12.41 -18.89
CA LEU A 10 0.57 -12.68 -17.63
C LEU A 10 0.44 -11.49 -16.66
N ASP A 11 0.70 -10.27 -17.12
CA ASP A 11 0.61 -9.06 -16.30
C ASP A 11 -0.80 -8.89 -15.71
N HIS A 12 -1.83 -9.23 -16.47
CA HIS A 12 -3.20 -9.22 -15.97
C HIS A 12 -3.47 -10.30 -14.92
N VAL A 13 -3.07 -11.55 -15.19
CA VAL A 13 -3.25 -12.65 -14.22
C VAL A 13 -2.51 -12.31 -12.92
N VAL A 14 -1.29 -11.79 -13.02
CA VAL A 14 -0.49 -11.35 -11.88
C VAL A 14 -1.17 -10.20 -11.12
N ALA A 15 -1.71 -9.19 -11.81
CA ALA A 15 -2.43 -8.08 -11.17
C ALA A 15 -3.73 -8.54 -10.47
N VAL A 16 -4.50 -9.43 -11.10
CA VAL A 16 -5.73 -9.99 -10.52
C VAL A 16 -5.41 -10.85 -9.30
N SER A 17 -4.50 -11.81 -9.44
CA SER A 17 -4.05 -12.65 -8.33
C SER A 17 -3.49 -11.79 -7.18
N GLY A 18 -2.67 -10.79 -7.50
CA GLY A 18 -2.17 -9.84 -6.50
C GLY A 18 -3.28 -9.09 -5.78
N SER A 19 -4.28 -8.59 -6.51
CA SER A 19 -5.44 -7.90 -5.92
C SER A 19 -6.25 -8.81 -5.00
N VAL A 20 -6.44 -10.08 -5.37
CA VAL A 20 -7.14 -11.07 -4.53
C VAL A 20 -6.38 -11.31 -3.22
N LEU A 21 -5.05 -11.47 -3.27
CA LEU A 21 -4.23 -11.64 -2.07
C LEU A 21 -4.30 -10.42 -1.15
N VAL A 22 -4.27 -9.21 -1.71
CA VAL A 22 -4.40 -7.96 -0.95
C VAL A 22 -5.78 -7.83 -0.32
N VAL A 23 -6.86 -8.21 -1.03
CA VAL A 23 -8.22 -8.25 -0.46
C VAL A 23 -8.31 -9.28 0.66
N ALA A 24 -7.76 -10.48 0.47
CA ALA A 24 -7.73 -11.52 1.50
C ALA A 24 -7.00 -11.04 2.76
N SER A 25 -5.87 -10.36 2.61
CA SER A 25 -5.15 -9.71 3.71
C SER A 25 -6.04 -8.72 4.47
N LEU A 26 -6.72 -7.81 3.76
CA LEU A 26 -7.61 -6.82 4.38
C LEU A 26 -8.74 -7.49 5.17
N VAL A 27 -9.34 -8.54 4.61
CA VAL A 27 -10.41 -9.30 5.27
C VAL A 27 -9.90 -9.96 6.54
N ILE A 28 -8.70 -10.57 6.51
CA ILE A 28 -8.10 -11.19 7.69
C ILE A 28 -7.83 -10.14 8.78
N ILE A 29 -7.28 -8.96 8.42
CA ILE A 29 -7.03 -7.87 9.38
C ILE A 29 -8.32 -7.41 10.03
N TRP A 30 -9.39 -7.19 9.25
CA TRP A 30 -10.68 -6.78 9.79
C TRP A 30 -11.35 -7.87 10.64
N ALA A 31 -11.27 -9.13 10.21
CA ALA A 31 -11.78 -10.26 10.98
C ALA A 31 -11.06 -10.38 12.33
N ALA A 32 -9.73 -10.35 12.34
CA ALA A 32 -8.92 -10.35 13.56
C ALA A 32 -9.21 -9.13 14.43
N ARG A 33 -9.39 -7.94 13.85
CA ARG A 33 -9.74 -6.74 14.63
C ARG A 33 -11.11 -6.86 15.27
N SER A 34 -12.07 -7.52 14.63
CA SER A 34 -13.44 -7.68 15.13
C SER A 34 -13.56 -8.66 16.31
N THR A 35 -12.60 -9.57 16.48
CA THR A 35 -12.56 -10.49 17.62
C THR A 35 -11.92 -9.89 18.88
N VAL A 36 -11.25 -8.74 18.75
CA VAL A 36 -10.57 -8.05 19.86
C VAL A 36 -11.44 -6.91 20.38
N HIS A 37 -12.00 -7.05 21.57
CA HIS A 37 -12.95 -6.08 22.16
C HIS A 37 -12.30 -4.89 22.89
N ARG A 38 -10.97 -4.85 22.96
CA ARG A 38 -10.21 -3.72 23.52
C ARG A 38 -9.76 -2.74 22.42
N PRO A 39 -9.45 -1.47 22.76
CA PRO A 39 -8.63 -0.63 21.90
C PRO A 39 -7.28 -1.34 21.72
N ALA A 40 -6.99 -1.72 20.48
CA ALA A 40 -5.76 -2.41 20.10
C ALA A 40 -5.29 -1.83 18.77
N TYR A 41 -4.02 -1.50 18.70
CA TYR A 41 -3.35 -1.14 17.45
C TYR A 41 -3.40 -2.35 16.50
N VAL A 42 -3.36 -2.10 15.19
CA VAL A 42 -3.38 -3.14 14.15
C VAL A 42 -2.19 -4.09 14.33
N SER A 43 -1.03 -3.52 14.64
CA SER A 43 0.19 -4.29 14.97
C SER A 43 0.01 -5.23 16.17
N GLU A 44 -0.83 -4.86 17.16
CA GLU A 44 -1.07 -5.70 18.34
C GLU A 44 -1.81 -7.01 18.02
N LEU A 45 -2.46 -7.10 16.85
CA LEU A 45 -3.07 -8.36 16.39
C LEU A 45 -2.01 -9.46 16.18
N GLY A 46 -0.74 -9.07 16.00
CA GLY A 46 0.41 -9.93 15.79
C GLY A 46 1.18 -10.33 17.05
N VAL A 47 0.72 -9.95 18.25
CA VAL A 47 1.47 -10.18 19.48
C VAL A 47 1.59 -11.66 19.80
N LEU A 48 2.79 -12.09 20.23
CA LEU A 48 3.03 -13.48 20.61
C LEU A 48 2.08 -13.93 21.72
N GLY A 49 1.38 -15.04 21.48
CA GLY A 49 0.40 -15.61 22.41
C GLY A 49 -1.03 -15.13 22.19
N GLU A 50 -1.27 -14.10 21.38
CA GLU A 50 -2.62 -13.72 20.97
C GLU A 50 -3.18 -14.74 19.95
N PRO A 51 -4.48 -15.12 20.03
CA PRO A 51 -5.09 -16.03 19.07
C PRO A 51 -5.04 -15.54 17.61
N THR A 52 -4.89 -14.23 17.41
CA THR A 52 -4.82 -13.58 16.09
C THR A 52 -3.41 -13.54 15.50
N ALA A 53 -2.37 -13.91 16.26
CA ALA A 53 -0.98 -13.64 15.88
C ALA A 53 -0.59 -14.22 14.52
N GLN A 54 -0.85 -15.51 14.31
CA GLN A 54 -0.57 -16.20 13.04
C GLN A 54 -1.41 -15.66 11.89
N TRP A 55 -2.66 -15.29 12.16
CA TRP A 55 -3.54 -14.70 11.14
C TRP A 55 -3.03 -13.34 10.69
N PHE A 56 -2.56 -12.51 11.62
CA PHE A 56 -1.96 -11.22 11.30
C PHE A 56 -0.66 -11.36 10.51
N GLU A 57 0.23 -12.29 10.90
CA GLU A 57 1.45 -12.59 10.14
C GLU A 57 1.12 -13.00 8.70
N MET A 58 0.19 -13.96 8.53
CA MET A 58 -0.28 -14.37 7.20
C MET A 58 -0.88 -13.20 6.42
N ALA A 59 -1.65 -12.32 7.06
CA ALA A 59 -2.19 -11.14 6.40
C ALA A 59 -1.09 -10.21 5.88
N LEU A 60 -0.03 -9.97 6.64
CA LEU A 60 1.12 -9.17 6.18
C LEU A 60 1.86 -9.84 5.03
N LEU A 61 2.06 -11.15 5.07
CA LEU A 61 2.70 -11.91 3.98
C LEU A 61 1.84 -11.91 2.71
N LEU A 62 0.52 -12.06 2.83
CA LEU A 62 -0.43 -11.94 1.71
C LEU A 62 -0.43 -10.53 1.12
N LEU A 63 -0.38 -9.50 1.96
CA LEU A 63 -0.27 -8.11 1.54
C LEU A 63 1.03 -7.86 0.77
N ALA A 64 2.17 -8.33 1.30
CA ALA A 64 3.47 -8.17 0.67
C ALA A 64 3.57 -8.95 -0.65
N GLY A 65 3.09 -10.19 -0.69
CA GLY A 65 3.06 -11.01 -1.91
C GLY A 65 2.14 -10.42 -2.97
N GLY A 66 0.92 -10.04 -2.59
CA GLY A 66 -0.05 -9.42 -3.49
C GLY A 66 0.37 -8.04 -3.98
N GLY A 67 0.90 -7.20 -3.09
CA GLY A 67 1.47 -5.91 -3.42
C GLY A 67 2.68 -6.02 -4.36
N SER A 68 3.55 -7.01 -4.16
CA SER A 68 4.69 -7.28 -5.04
C SER A 68 4.25 -7.75 -6.43
N ALA A 69 3.19 -8.55 -6.52
CA ALA A 69 2.58 -8.95 -7.78
C ALA A 69 1.97 -7.73 -8.53
N ILE A 70 1.22 -6.88 -7.84
CA ILE A 70 0.68 -5.64 -8.41
C ILE A 70 1.82 -4.72 -8.88
N ALA A 71 2.87 -4.57 -8.07
CA ALA A 71 4.06 -3.80 -8.43
C ALA A 71 4.74 -4.35 -9.67
N TRP A 72 4.88 -5.67 -9.78
CA TRP A 72 5.41 -6.32 -10.98
C TRP A 72 4.56 -6.00 -12.21
N ALA A 73 3.23 -6.15 -12.14
CA ALA A 73 2.36 -5.84 -13.26
C ALA A 73 2.37 -4.33 -13.61
N ALA A 74 2.61 -3.45 -12.65
CA ALA A 74 2.71 -2.01 -12.81
C ALA A 74 4.12 -1.49 -13.15
N ARG A 75 5.11 -2.37 -13.37
CA ARG A 75 6.53 -2.03 -13.49
C ARG A 75 6.88 -1.03 -14.59
N ASP A 76 6.01 -0.84 -15.58
CA ASP A 76 6.21 0.08 -16.71
C ASP A 76 5.54 1.45 -16.49
N ILE A 77 4.75 1.62 -15.42
CA ILE A 77 4.13 2.89 -15.06
C ILE A 77 5.21 3.84 -14.51
N ARG A 78 5.18 5.11 -14.93
CA ARG A 78 6.11 6.15 -14.48
C ARG A 78 5.35 7.42 -14.13
N SER A 79 5.82 8.09 -13.07
CA SER A 79 5.37 9.43 -12.70
C SER A 79 6.01 10.47 -13.62
N THR A 80 5.27 11.51 -13.98
CA THR A 80 5.79 12.65 -14.75
C THR A 80 6.42 13.74 -13.87
N ALA A 81 6.27 13.64 -12.54
CA ALA A 81 6.83 14.62 -11.62
C ALA A 81 8.36 14.40 -11.45
N PRO A 82 9.22 15.42 -11.66
CA PRO A 82 10.67 15.25 -11.76
C PRO A 82 11.34 14.77 -10.47
N MET A 83 10.81 15.14 -9.30
CA MET A 83 11.40 14.76 -8.00
C MET A 83 11.16 13.30 -7.64
N ILE A 84 9.95 12.79 -7.88
CA ILE A 84 9.51 11.43 -7.51
C ILE A 84 9.48 10.46 -8.69
N GLY A 85 9.74 10.94 -9.91
CA GLY A 85 9.80 10.15 -11.14
C GLY A 85 11.15 9.49 -11.41
N ARG A 86 12.14 9.66 -10.52
CA ARG A 86 13.48 9.03 -10.64
C ARG A 86 13.42 7.50 -10.61
N TRP A 87 12.40 6.93 -9.98
CA TRP A 87 12.10 5.50 -9.98
C TRP A 87 10.60 5.27 -10.21
N SER A 88 10.22 4.02 -10.46
CA SER A 88 8.82 3.66 -10.72
C SER A 88 8.01 3.50 -9.41
N PRO A 89 6.68 3.66 -9.46
CA PRO A 89 5.81 3.30 -8.34
C PRO A 89 6.02 1.86 -7.85
N ALA A 90 6.37 0.94 -8.76
CA ALA A 90 6.65 -0.45 -8.43
C ALA A 90 7.83 -0.61 -7.45
N VAL A 91 8.88 0.20 -7.59
CA VAL A 91 10.02 0.17 -6.66
C VAL A 91 9.58 0.59 -5.26
N SER A 92 8.80 1.67 -5.14
CA SER A 92 8.25 2.12 -3.86
C SER A 92 7.36 1.03 -3.23
N LEU A 93 6.54 0.35 -4.03
CA LEU A 93 5.72 -0.76 -3.56
C LEU A 93 6.56 -1.96 -3.10
N TRP A 94 7.60 -2.36 -3.83
CA TRP A 94 8.49 -3.45 -3.42
C TRP A 94 9.26 -3.12 -2.14
N VAL A 95 9.73 -1.88 -1.99
CA VAL A 95 10.31 -1.41 -0.73
C VAL A 95 9.30 -1.57 0.41
N GLY A 96 8.07 -1.09 0.23
CA GLY A 96 7.02 -1.25 1.24
C GLY A 96 6.71 -2.72 1.55
N CYS A 97 6.63 -3.58 0.53
CA CYS A 97 6.41 -5.02 0.70
C CYS A 97 7.55 -5.69 1.47
N ALA A 98 8.81 -5.35 1.17
CA ALA A 98 9.97 -5.89 1.88
C ALA A 98 9.94 -5.53 3.37
N PHE A 99 9.56 -4.29 3.70
CA PHE A 99 9.40 -3.87 5.10
C PHE A 99 8.18 -4.50 5.78
N PHE A 100 7.07 -4.77 5.07
CA PHE A 100 5.97 -5.55 5.63
C PHE A 100 6.35 -7.01 5.90
N VAL A 101 7.18 -7.62 5.06
CA VAL A 101 7.75 -8.95 5.34
C VAL A 101 8.60 -8.87 6.62
N LEU A 102 9.50 -7.89 6.74
CA LEU A 102 10.28 -7.71 7.95
C LEU A 102 9.41 -7.53 9.20
N ALA A 103 8.38 -6.68 9.12
CA ALA A 103 7.44 -6.46 10.22
C ALA A 103 6.67 -7.74 10.59
N SER A 104 6.38 -8.61 9.63
CA SER A 104 5.70 -9.88 9.91
C SER A 104 6.62 -10.90 10.61
N GLN A 105 7.93 -10.82 10.40
CA GLN A 105 8.90 -11.71 11.04
C GLN A 105 9.35 -11.24 12.44
N VAL A 106 9.07 -9.98 12.78
CA VAL A 106 9.43 -9.39 14.07
C VAL A 106 8.14 -8.97 14.78
N PRO A 107 7.43 -9.89 15.44
CA PRO A 107 6.17 -9.58 16.12
C PRO A 107 6.39 -8.60 17.26
N CYS A 108 5.43 -7.71 17.46
CA CYS A 108 5.48 -6.72 18.52
C CYS A 108 5.00 -7.30 19.87
N SER A 109 5.33 -6.59 20.94
CA SER A 109 4.90 -6.87 22.32
C SER A 109 3.56 -6.21 22.62
N LEU A 110 2.86 -6.67 23.67
CA LEU A 110 1.62 -6.05 24.14
C LEU A 110 1.84 -4.56 24.46
N GLY A 111 0.96 -3.69 23.93
CA GLY A 111 1.04 -2.24 24.12
C GLY A 111 1.91 -1.48 23.11
N CYS A 112 2.43 -2.14 22.07
CA CYS A 112 2.97 -1.46 20.89
C CYS A 112 1.91 -0.61 20.17
N PRO A 113 2.28 0.46 19.43
CA PRO A 113 3.63 0.90 19.02
C PRO A 113 4.24 1.98 19.93
N LEU A 114 3.83 2.06 21.20
CA LEU A 114 4.29 3.12 22.10
C LEU A 114 5.82 2.98 22.34
N PRO A 115 6.66 3.97 21.94
CA PRO A 115 8.12 3.85 22.02
C PRO A 115 8.66 4.16 23.43
N TYR A 116 7.96 3.68 24.47
CA TYR A 116 8.28 3.98 25.86
C TYR A 116 7.65 2.97 26.81
N GLY A 117 8.16 2.94 28.04
CA GLY A 117 7.66 2.07 29.10
C GLY A 117 8.52 0.81 29.27
N SER A 118 8.29 0.10 30.36
CA SER A 118 9.03 -1.12 30.70
C SER A 118 8.68 -2.32 29.82
N THR A 119 7.63 -2.20 29.00
CA THR A 119 7.19 -3.23 28.05
C THR A 119 7.73 -3.02 26.64
N PHE A 120 8.37 -1.89 26.36
CA PHE A 120 8.97 -1.61 25.05
C PHE A 120 10.31 -2.30 24.89
N THR A 121 10.48 -3.00 23.79
CA THR A 121 11.62 -3.87 23.50
C THR A 121 12.31 -3.49 22.19
N GLY A 122 13.48 -4.08 21.91
CA GLY A 122 14.16 -3.92 20.62
C GLY A 122 13.31 -4.35 19.41
N PRO A 123 12.64 -5.53 19.46
CA PRO A 123 11.69 -5.95 18.43
C PRO A 123 10.59 -4.93 18.13
N ASP A 124 10.06 -4.28 19.16
CA ASP A 124 9.01 -3.25 19.02
C ASP A 124 9.48 -2.05 18.19
N LEU A 125 10.72 -1.61 18.42
CA LEU A 125 11.35 -0.56 17.62
C LEU A 125 11.50 -0.98 16.16
N VAL A 126 12.01 -2.19 15.92
CA VAL A 126 12.23 -2.71 14.56
C VAL A 126 10.91 -2.86 13.81
N HIS A 127 9.90 -3.44 14.45
CA HIS A 127 8.56 -3.58 13.88
C HIS A 127 7.96 -2.21 13.53
N THR A 128 8.01 -1.26 14.47
CA THR A 128 7.43 0.07 14.29
C THR A 128 8.14 0.83 13.16
N LEU A 129 9.47 0.82 13.13
CA LEU A 129 10.24 1.46 12.06
C LEU A 129 9.97 0.80 10.70
N ALA A 130 9.88 -0.52 10.65
CA ALA A 130 9.54 -1.24 9.42
C ALA A 130 8.15 -0.84 8.92
N ALA A 131 7.14 -0.82 9.81
CA ALA A 131 5.80 -0.37 9.46
C ALA A 131 5.78 1.08 8.96
N VAL A 132 6.45 2.01 9.65
CA VAL A 132 6.52 3.42 9.24
C VAL A 132 7.16 3.58 7.87
N VAL A 133 8.27 2.88 7.60
CA VAL A 133 8.92 2.92 6.28
C VAL A 133 8.03 2.30 5.20
N ALA A 134 7.31 1.22 5.53
CA ALA A 134 6.37 0.59 4.60
C ALA A 134 5.23 1.55 4.20
N PHE A 135 4.61 2.22 5.19
CA PHE A 135 3.58 3.24 4.93
C PHE A 135 4.12 4.45 4.17
N ALA A 136 5.33 4.93 4.50
CA ALA A 136 5.96 6.03 3.77
C ALA A 136 6.24 5.67 2.31
N ALA A 137 6.71 4.44 2.05
CA ALA A 137 6.92 3.93 0.71
C ALA A 137 5.60 3.77 -0.06
N ALA A 138 4.54 3.29 0.59
CA ALA A 138 3.19 3.22 0.01
C ALA A 138 2.63 4.61 -0.33
N CYS A 139 2.73 5.59 0.58
CA CYS A 139 2.36 6.99 0.32
C CYS A 139 3.16 7.58 -0.85
N THR A 140 4.45 7.24 -0.96
CA THR A 140 5.29 7.64 -2.09
C THR A 140 4.76 7.03 -3.39
N ALA A 141 4.38 5.75 -3.40
CA ALA A 141 3.77 5.09 -4.56
C ALA A 141 2.42 5.75 -4.95
N MET A 142 1.59 6.12 -3.98
CA MET A 142 0.33 6.85 -4.19
C MET A 142 0.59 8.22 -4.82
N LEU A 143 1.55 8.99 -4.29
CA LEU A 143 1.94 10.26 -4.88
C LEU A 143 2.48 10.07 -6.29
N GLN A 144 3.34 9.07 -6.54
CA GLN A 144 3.83 8.78 -7.88
C GLN A 144 2.69 8.45 -8.85
N ALA A 145 1.70 7.66 -8.42
CA ALA A 145 0.50 7.35 -9.19
C ALA A 145 -0.39 8.58 -9.44
N ALA A 146 -0.43 9.54 -8.49
CA ALA A 146 -1.14 10.80 -8.64
C ALA A 146 -0.63 11.66 -9.81
N PHE A 147 0.64 11.50 -10.17
CA PHE A 147 1.28 12.21 -11.29
C PHE A 147 1.52 11.30 -12.51
N THR A 148 0.66 10.32 -12.75
CA THR A 148 0.68 9.51 -13.98
C THR A 148 -0.22 10.11 -15.05
N THR A 149 0.20 10.04 -16.32
CA THR A 149 -0.61 10.50 -17.45
C THR A 149 -1.56 9.42 -17.93
N GLY A 150 -2.77 9.81 -18.36
CA GLY A 150 -3.76 8.90 -18.94
C GLY A 150 -4.79 8.31 -17.97
N TYR A 151 -4.67 8.54 -16.65
CA TYR A 151 -5.55 7.94 -15.64
C TYR A 151 -6.11 8.97 -14.62
N GLY A 152 -6.86 9.97 -15.09
CA GLY A 152 -7.29 11.12 -14.26
C GLY A 152 -8.11 10.78 -13.00
N VAL A 153 -8.88 9.68 -13.01
CA VAL A 153 -9.59 9.21 -11.81
C VAL A 153 -8.62 8.59 -10.81
N LEU A 154 -7.76 7.68 -11.27
CA LEU A 154 -6.73 7.06 -10.44
C LEU A 154 -5.80 8.12 -9.84
N ALA A 155 -5.46 9.16 -10.61
CA ALA A 155 -4.62 10.25 -10.13
C ALA A 155 -5.24 10.96 -8.91
N ARG A 156 -6.53 11.33 -9.00
CA ARG A 156 -7.26 11.97 -7.90
C ARG A 156 -7.44 11.04 -6.69
N VAL A 157 -7.80 9.78 -6.94
CA VAL A 157 -7.94 8.78 -5.87
C VAL A 157 -6.60 8.55 -5.17
N SER A 158 -5.51 8.48 -5.91
CA SER A 158 -4.17 8.29 -5.35
C SER A 158 -3.70 9.50 -4.55
N LEU A 159 -3.98 10.73 -5.03
CA LEU A 159 -3.67 11.94 -4.27
C LEU A 159 -4.49 12.00 -2.97
N GLY A 160 -5.79 11.73 -3.05
CA GLY A 160 -6.67 11.70 -1.88
C GLY A 160 -6.21 10.66 -0.87
N ALA A 161 -5.90 9.44 -1.32
CA ALA A 161 -5.38 8.37 -0.47
C ALA A 161 -4.03 8.76 0.17
N ALA A 162 -3.09 9.32 -0.61
CA ALA A 162 -1.79 9.75 -0.09
C ALA A 162 -1.95 10.79 1.03
N VAL A 163 -2.78 11.82 0.80
CA VAL A 163 -3.02 12.88 1.77
C VAL A 163 -3.74 12.32 3.01
N LEU A 164 -4.79 11.52 2.83
CA LEU A 164 -5.55 10.94 3.94
C LEU A 164 -4.68 10.03 4.80
N VAL A 165 -3.93 9.10 4.18
CA VAL A 165 -3.05 8.18 4.91
C VAL A 165 -1.95 8.96 5.63
N ALA A 166 -1.30 9.92 4.96
CA ALA A 166 -0.25 10.73 5.59
C ALA A 166 -0.77 11.52 6.80
N VAL A 167 -1.95 12.14 6.69
CA VAL A 167 -2.55 12.92 7.78
C VAL A 167 -3.01 12.01 8.92
N ILE A 168 -3.75 10.94 8.63
CA ILE A 168 -4.30 10.05 9.65
C ILE A 168 -3.20 9.26 10.36
N ALA A 169 -2.28 8.65 9.61
CA ALA A 169 -1.15 7.91 10.19
C ALA A 169 -0.17 8.85 10.90
N GLY A 170 0.10 10.03 10.34
CA GLY A 170 0.95 11.04 10.97
C GLY A 170 0.35 11.55 12.29
N ALA A 171 -0.95 11.82 12.32
CA ALA A 171 -1.67 12.19 13.53
C ALA A 171 -1.65 11.04 14.55
N GLY A 172 -1.96 9.81 14.14
CA GLY A 172 -1.93 8.63 15.02
C GLY A 172 -0.55 8.37 15.63
N GLY A 173 0.51 8.50 14.84
CA GLY A 173 1.89 8.39 15.30
C GLY A 173 2.28 9.52 16.26
N LEU A 174 1.88 10.76 15.97
CA LEU A 174 2.15 11.90 16.85
C LEU A 174 1.43 11.76 18.19
N LEU A 175 0.15 11.36 18.18
CA LEU A 175 -0.64 11.07 19.38
C LEU A 175 0.01 9.98 20.25
N SER A 176 0.52 8.92 19.60
CA SER A 176 1.27 7.85 20.27
C SER A 176 2.51 8.39 21.00
N VAL A 177 3.33 9.21 20.32
CA VAL A 177 4.56 9.80 20.89
C VAL A 177 4.24 10.79 22.02
N LEU A 178 3.21 11.63 21.84
CA LEU A 178 2.79 12.63 22.83
C LEU A 178 2.01 12.05 24.02
N ARG A 179 1.72 10.74 24.01
CA ARG A 179 0.95 10.04 25.05
C ARG A 179 -0.46 10.60 25.23
N PHE A 180 -1.03 11.13 24.16
CA PHE A 180 -2.31 11.83 24.20
C PHE A 180 -3.30 11.10 23.30
N GLY A 181 -4.46 10.71 23.85
CA GLY A 181 -5.55 10.12 23.06
C GLY A 181 -5.16 8.83 22.32
N THR A 182 -4.39 7.95 22.96
CA THR A 182 -3.90 6.69 22.37
C THR A 182 -5.02 5.79 21.86
N ASP A 183 -6.20 5.84 22.48
CA ASP A 183 -7.40 5.13 21.99
C ASP A 183 -7.78 5.56 20.56
N PHE A 184 -7.70 6.86 20.24
CA PHE A 184 -7.89 7.37 18.88
C PHE A 184 -6.78 6.93 17.94
N GLY A 185 -5.56 6.76 18.45
CA GLY A 185 -4.42 6.23 17.69
C GLY A 185 -4.71 4.85 17.10
N THR A 186 -5.37 3.97 17.87
CA THR A 186 -5.75 2.62 17.39
C THR A 186 -6.71 2.67 16.21
N VAL A 187 -7.68 3.59 16.24
CA VAL A 187 -8.65 3.79 15.16
C VAL A 187 -7.97 4.40 13.93
N PHE A 188 -7.09 5.38 14.13
CA PHE A 188 -6.36 6.02 13.05
C PHE A 188 -5.46 5.04 12.30
N GLU A 189 -4.77 4.15 13.00
CA GLU A 189 -3.96 3.11 12.35
C GLU A 189 -4.84 2.17 11.51
N LEU A 190 -5.96 1.70 12.04
CA LEU A 190 -6.88 0.82 11.30
C LEU A 190 -7.45 1.51 10.05
N VAL A 191 -7.85 2.78 10.18
CA VAL A 191 -8.39 3.57 9.06
C VAL A 191 -7.31 3.82 8.01
N ALA A 192 -6.11 4.26 8.41
CA ALA A 192 -5.00 4.50 7.49
C ALA A 192 -4.59 3.21 6.75
N THR A 193 -4.49 2.09 7.48
CA THR A 193 -4.22 0.77 6.91
C THR A 193 -5.29 0.37 5.89
N THR A 194 -6.56 0.55 6.24
CA THR A 194 -7.69 0.22 5.35
C THR A 194 -7.68 1.06 4.07
N ILE A 195 -7.43 2.37 4.18
CA ILE A 195 -7.34 3.27 3.02
C ILE A 195 -6.15 2.89 2.14
N ALA A 196 -4.99 2.61 2.75
CA ALA A 196 -3.78 2.25 2.01
C ALA A 196 -3.95 0.93 1.24
N ILE A 197 -4.50 -0.09 1.90
CA ILE A 197 -4.77 -1.38 1.27
C ILE A 197 -5.87 -1.25 0.21
N GLY A 198 -6.95 -0.51 0.50
CA GLY A 198 -8.03 -0.24 -0.46
C GLY A 198 -7.54 0.49 -1.72
N TRP A 199 -6.62 1.45 -1.57
CA TRP A 199 -5.96 2.08 -2.69
C TRP A 199 -5.13 1.08 -3.51
N LEU A 200 -4.38 0.18 -2.87
CA LEU A 200 -3.58 -0.83 -3.56
C LEU A 200 -4.47 -1.79 -4.39
N VAL A 201 -5.63 -2.17 -3.86
CA VAL A 201 -6.65 -2.95 -4.60
C VAL A 201 -7.15 -2.16 -5.82
N ALA A 202 -7.50 -0.88 -5.66
CA ALA A 202 -7.94 -0.03 -6.76
C ALA A 202 -6.85 0.14 -7.83
N PHE A 203 -5.60 0.32 -7.41
CA PHE A 203 -4.45 0.42 -8.29
C PHE A 203 -4.23 -0.88 -9.08
N GLY A 204 -4.25 -2.04 -8.41
CA GLY A 204 -4.20 -3.36 -9.04
C GLY A 204 -5.34 -3.59 -10.05
N GLY A 205 -6.56 -3.16 -9.70
CA GLY A 205 -7.71 -3.20 -10.60
C GLY A 205 -7.52 -2.35 -11.87
N VAL A 206 -6.99 -1.13 -11.74
CA VAL A 206 -6.65 -0.30 -12.91
C VAL A 206 -5.57 -0.96 -13.77
N VAL A 207 -4.50 -1.48 -13.16
CA VAL A 207 -3.44 -2.20 -13.88
C VAL A 207 -4.01 -3.41 -14.64
N ALA A 208 -4.90 -4.16 -14.02
CA ALA A 208 -5.59 -5.28 -14.66
C ALA A 208 -6.52 -4.85 -15.81
N TRP A 209 -7.18 -3.69 -15.69
CA TRP A 209 -8.20 -3.20 -16.62
C TRP A 209 -7.69 -2.35 -17.78
N SER A 210 -6.48 -1.76 -17.67
CA SER A 210 -5.89 -0.81 -18.64
C SER A 210 -5.52 -1.42 -20.01
N ARG A 211 -6.19 -2.50 -20.41
CA ARG A 211 -6.06 -3.27 -21.65
C ARG A 211 -6.45 -2.51 -22.93
N ARG A 212 -6.87 -1.25 -22.87
CA ARG A 212 -7.31 -0.50 -24.06
C ARG A 212 -6.22 0.51 -24.45
N PRO A 213 -5.58 0.39 -25.63
CA PRO A 213 -4.77 1.49 -26.14
C PRO A 213 -5.65 2.74 -26.19
N PRO A 214 -5.11 3.93 -25.86
CA PRO A 214 -5.81 5.17 -26.19
C PRO A 214 -6.15 5.07 -27.68
N ALA A 215 -7.43 5.26 -28.02
CA ALA A 215 -7.84 5.36 -29.41
C ALA A 215 -6.87 6.35 -30.05
N ARG A 216 -6.11 5.92 -31.07
CA ARG A 216 -5.38 6.88 -31.89
C ARG A 216 -6.42 7.91 -32.28
N ARG A 217 -6.24 9.16 -31.85
CA ARG A 217 -6.94 10.25 -32.53
C ARG A 217 -6.65 10.01 -34.01
N PRO A 218 -7.67 9.92 -34.88
CA PRO A 218 -7.41 9.94 -36.31
C PRO A 218 -6.49 11.14 -36.52
N GLU A 219 -5.27 10.89 -36.98
CA GLU A 219 -4.49 11.97 -37.56
C GLU A 219 -5.40 12.56 -38.62
N LEU A 220 -5.79 13.81 -38.44
CA LEU A 220 -6.36 14.64 -39.51
C LEU A 220 -5.23 14.85 -40.52
N SER A 221 -4.86 13.78 -41.21
CA SER A 221 -4.06 13.81 -42.41
C SER A 221 -5.01 14.22 -43.51
N GLY A 222 -4.88 15.47 -43.96
CA GLY A 222 -5.51 15.97 -45.17
C GLY A 222 -6.65 16.97 -44.94
N ALA A 223 -6.32 18.18 -44.50
CA ALA A 223 -7.10 19.38 -44.86
C ALA A 223 -6.31 20.67 -44.57
N THR A 224 -5.22 20.90 -45.31
CA THR A 224 -4.81 22.24 -45.85
C THR A 224 -3.50 22.10 -46.63
N ALA A 225 -3.56 21.37 -47.73
CA ALA A 225 -2.87 21.77 -48.95
C ALA A 225 -3.95 22.36 -49.86
N LEU A 226 -3.71 23.56 -50.40
CA LEU A 226 -4.57 24.36 -51.30
C LEU A 226 -5.65 25.21 -50.60
N LEU A 227 -5.28 26.44 -50.21
CA LEU A 227 -5.55 27.68 -50.97
C LEU A 227 -4.85 28.86 -50.27
#